data_AF-W0TFV0-F1
#
_entry.id   AF-W0TFV0-F1
#
_cell.length_a   1.000
_cell.length_b   1.000
_cell.length_c   1.000
_cell.angle_alpha   90.00
_cell.angle_beta   90.00
_cell.angle_gamma   90.00
#
_symmetry.space_group_name_H-M   'P 1'
#
loop_
_entity.id
_entity.type
_entity.pdbx_description
1 polymer ?
#
loop_
_entity_poly.entity_id
_entity_poly.type
_entity_poly.pdbx_seq_one_letter_code
_entity_poly.pdbx_strand_id
1 'polypeptide(L)'
;MRASTVKLAKAAQYVPTIKFVGGRHPVVAHSASEAGLHPCTVDSLRPGAPGCSSVDEVMKKWLPFKVVPYVNPKKSAASSGSASSKYIFKNRPLEENEVASISQLPARFKLRPLEESEIEIINGGGV
;
A
#
# COMPACT_ATOMS: atom_id res chain seq x y z
N MET A 1 -4.27 5.24 -40.45
CA MET A 1 -3.53 4.01 -40.07
C MET A 1 -3.35 4.01 -38.56
N ARG A 2 -4.01 3.10 -37.83
CA ARG A 2 -3.86 2.99 -36.36
C ARG A 2 -2.55 2.27 -36.06
N ALA A 3 -1.67 2.87 -35.25
CA ALA A 3 -0.44 2.21 -34.83
C ALA A 3 -0.77 0.94 -34.03
N SER A 4 -0.15 -0.19 -34.37
CA SER A 4 -0.30 -1.44 -33.62
C SER A 4 0.22 -1.28 -32.19
N THR A 5 -0.38 -2.01 -31.24
CA THR A 5 0.00 -2.02 -29.82
C THR A 5 1.49 -2.28 -29.60
N VAL A 6 2.11 -3.07 -30.49
CA VAL A 6 3.55 -3.36 -30.52
C VAL A 6 4.41 -2.12 -30.78
N LYS A 7 3.95 -1.20 -31.66
CA LYS A 7 4.67 0.07 -31.92
C LYS A 7 4.59 1.03 -30.73
N LEU A 8 3.47 1.02 -30.00
CA LEU A 8 3.29 1.80 -28.77
C LEU A 8 4.16 1.27 -27.63
N ALA A 9 4.29 -0.05 -27.49
CA ALA A 9 5.15 -0.67 -26.48
C ALA A 9 6.65 -0.41 -26.71
N LYS A 10 7.08 -0.26 -27.97
CA LYS A 10 8.45 0.16 -28.31
C LYS A 10 8.71 1.66 -28.09
N ALA A 11 7.70 2.50 -28.35
CA ALA A 11 7.81 3.96 -28.17
C ALA A 11 7.74 4.37 -26.70
N ALA A 12 6.94 3.66 -25.89
CA ALA A 12 6.94 3.76 -24.43
C ALA A 12 8.04 2.86 -23.84
N GLN A 13 9.26 3.00 -24.35
CA GLN A 13 10.46 2.34 -23.86
C GLN A 13 10.49 2.54 -22.34
N TYR A 14 10.14 1.50 -21.58
CA TYR A 14 10.21 1.50 -20.13
C TYR A 14 11.68 1.72 -19.80
N VAL A 15 12.02 2.97 -19.44
CA VAL A 15 13.34 3.32 -18.92
C VAL A 15 13.27 3.05 -17.42
N PRO A 16 13.82 1.93 -16.92
CA PRO A 16 13.89 1.69 -15.50
C PRO A 16 14.75 2.81 -14.89
N THR A 17 14.12 3.69 -14.10
CA THR A 17 14.79 4.80 -13.40
C THR A 17 15.70 4.29 -12.29
N ILE A 18 15.44 3.08 -11.80
CA ILE A 18 16.27 2.40 -10.80
C ILE A 18 17.31 1.58 -11.55
N LYS A 19 18.56 2.05 -11.54
CA LYS A 19 19.70 1.24 -11.92
C LYS A 19 19.97 0.26 -10.77
N PHE A 20 19.59 -1.00 -10.93
CA PHE A 20 20.08 -2.05 -10.05
C PHE A 20 21.59 -2.18 -10.29
N VAL A 21 22.38 -1.57 -9.42
CA VAL A 21 23.83 -1.75 -9.37
C VAL A 21 24.08 -3.08 -8.69
N GLY A 22 24.55 -4.05 -9.47
CA GLY A 22 24.68 -5.44 -9.06
C GLY A 22 24.30 -6.32 -10.24
N GLY A 23 25.26 -7.10 -10.74
CA GLY A 23 25.00 -8.06 -11.80
C GLY A 23 23.95 -9.09 -11.37
N ARG A 24 23.65 -10.03 -12.27
CA ARG A 24 22.74 -11.13 -11.99
C ARG A 24 23.20 -11.88 -10.74
N HIS A 25 22.45 -11.76 -9.65
CA HIS A 25 22.73 -12.51 -8.43
C HIS A 25 22.62 -14.02 -8.72
N PRO A 26 23.51 -14.85 -8.14
CA PRO A 26 23.37 -16.28 -8.26
C PRO A 26 22.03 -16.69 -7.66
N VAL A 27 21.25 -17.48 -8.41
CA VAL A 27 20.07 -18.13 -7.85
C VAL A 27 20.59 -19.28 -6.99
N VAL A 28 20.66 -19.04 -5.69
CA VAL A 28 21.01 -20.09 -4.73
C VAL A 28 19.77 -20.97 -4.56
N ALA A 29 19.86 -22.22 -5.01
CA ALA A 29 18.81 -23.20 -4.77
C ALA A 29 18.92 -23.65 -3.30
N HIS A 30 18.07 -23.12 -2.44
CA HIS A 30 17.94 -23.62 -1.08
C HIS A 30 17.20 -24.96 -1.10
N SER A 31 17.78 -25.99 -0.50
CA SER A 31 17.08 -27.25 -0.32
C SER A 31 15.97 -27.07 0.72
N ALA A 32 14.80 -27.69 0.51
CA ALA A 32 13.68 -27.61 1.46
C ALA A 32 14.02 -28.20 2.85
N SER A 33 15.11 -28.96 2.97
CA SER A 33 15.66 -29.45 4.24
C SER A 33 16.50 -28.43 5.00
N GLU A 34 17.07 -27.43 4.32
CA GLU A 34 17.89 -26.37 4.94
C GLU A 34 17.04 -25.23 5.49
N ALA A 35 15.87 -24.98 4.90
CA ALA A 35 14.90 -24.04 5.44
C ALA A 35 14.27 -24.65 6.70
N GLY A 36 14.75 -24.22 7.88
CA GLY A 36 14.18 -24.61 9.16
C GLY A 36 12.67 -24.33 9.23
N LEU A 37 11.97 -25.07 10.09
CA LEU A 37 10.55 -24.87 10.30
C LEU A 37 10.29 -23.47 10.89
N HIS A 38 9.31 -22.76 10.33
CA HIS A 38 8.86 -21.51 10.92
C HIS A 38 8.19 -21.80 12.28
N PRO A 39 8.41 -21.00 13.33
CA PRO A 39 7.87 -21.25 14.68
C PRO A 39 6.34 -21.31 14.73
N CYS A 40 5.64 -20.73 13.75
CA CYS A 40 4.17 -20.78 13.64
C CYS A 40 3.66 -21.85 12.66
N THR A 41 4.50 -22.77 12.20
CA THR A 41 4.06 -23.86 11.33
C THR A 41 3.29 -24.90 12.14
N VAL A 42 2.05 -25.15 11.75
CA VAL A 42 1.25 -26.28 12.26
C VAL A 42 1.78 -27.61 11.70
N ASP A 43 1.85 -28.64 12.55
CA ASP A 43 2.21 -30.02 12.20
C ASP A 43 3.54 -30.19 11.44
N SER A 44 4.49 -29.25 11.62
CA SER A 44 5.79 -29.28 10.94
C SER A 44 5.69 -29.34 9.40
N LEU A 45 4.61 -28.80 8.82
CA LEU A 45 4.41 -28.75 7.38
C LEU A 45 5.49 -27.89 6.69
N ARG A 46 6.18 -28.50 5.72
CA ARG A 46 7.14 -27.84 4.82
C ARG A 46 6.64 -27.89 3.37
N PRO A 47 7.03 -26.96 2.51
CA PRO A 47 6.70 -27.03 1.08
C PRO A 47 7.11 -28.40 0.50
N GLY A 48 6.15 -29.14 -0.06
CA GLY A 48 6.36 -30.48 -0.63
C GLY A 48 6.34 -31.65 0.36
N ALA A 49 5.97 -31.43 1.63
CA ALA A 49 5.74 -32.52 2.59
C ALA A 49 4.48 -33.35 2.28
N PRO A 50 4.41 -34.60 2.79
CA PRO A 50 3.17 -35.37 2.79
C PRO A 50 2.10 -34.61 3.61
N GLY A 51 1.10 -34.06 2.91
CA GLY A 51 0.07 -33.18 3.50
C GLY A 51 -0.14 -31.87 2.71
N CYS A 52 0.82 -31.48 1.87
CA CYS A 52 0.64 -30.37 0.93
C CYS A 52 -0.06 -30.84 -0.35
N SER A 53 -1.05 -30.08 -0.82
CA SER A 53 -1.62 -30.29 -2.17
C SER A 53 -0.58 -29.97 -3.25
N SER A 54 -0.58 -30.76 -4.33
CA SER A 54 0.26 -30.48 -5.49
C SER A 54 -0.20 -29.21 -6.20
N VAL A 55 0.73 -28.52 -6.88
CA VAL A 55 0.40 -27.30 -7.64
C VAL A 55 -0.69 -27.57 -8.67
N ASP A 56 -0.62 -28.71 -9.35
CA ASP A 56 -1.59 -29.11 -10.38
C ASP A 56 -3.01 -29.32 -9.81
N GLU A 57 -3.13 -29.85 -8.59
CA GLU A 57 -4.42 -30.00 -7.91
C GLU A 57 -5.01 -28.66 -7.49
N VAL A 58 -4.17 -27.73 -7.04
CA VAL A 58 -4.60 -26.37 -6.65
C VAL A 58 -5.07 -25.59 -7.88
N MET A 59 -4.31 -25.65 -8.97
CA MET A 59 -4.61 -24.95 -10.23
C MET A 59 -5.94 -25.40 -10.86
N LYS A 60 -6.33 -26.66 -10.68
CA LYS A 60 -7.65 -27.18 -11.13
C LYS A 60 -8.83 -26.58 -10.36
N LYS A 61 -8.63 -26.19 -9.10
CA LYS A 61 -9.66 -25.63 -8.22
C LYS A 61 -9.69 -24.11 -8.22
N TRP A 62 -8.65 -23.46 -8.76
CA TRP A 62 -8.58 -22.02 -8.85
C TRP A 62 -9.56 -21.48 -9.90
N LEU A 63 -10.39 -20.54 -9.45
CA LEU A 63 -11.22 -19.77 -10.36
C LEU A 63 -10.32 -18.96 -11.30
N PRO A 64 -10.65 -18.90 -12.60
CA PRO A 64 -9.87 -18.12 -13.54
C PRO A 64 -9.87 -16.66 -13.11
N PHE A 65 -8.68 -16.07 -13.00
CA PHE A 65 -8.53 -14.66 -12.68
C PHE A 65 -9.19 -13.82 -13.78
N LYS A 66 -10.32 -13.19 -13.45
CA LYS A 66 -11.04 -12.31 -14.37
C LYS A 66 -10.75 -10.87 -14.00
N VAL A 67 -9.99 -10.18 -14.84
CA VAL A 67 -9.83 -8.73 -14.75
C VAL A 67 -11.17 -8.11 -15.14
N VAL A 68 -11.94 -7.68 -14.14
CA VAL A 68 -13.13 -6.85 -14.36
C VAL A 68 -12.68 -5.39 -14.31
N PRO A 69 -12.77 -4.63 -15.41
CA PRO A 69 -12.47 -3.22 -15.35
C PRO A 69 -13.41 -2.56 -14.35
N TYR A 70 -12.84 -1.81 -13.41
CA TYR A 70 -13.62 -1.02 -12.47
C TYR A 70 -14.26 0.15 -13.21
N VAL A 71 -15.48 -0.08 -13.71
CA VAL A 71 -16.30 0.97 -14.30
C VAL A 71 -17.06 1.62 -13.16
N ASN A 72 -16.55 2.75 -12.68
CA ASN A 72 -17.35 3.61 -11.82
C ASN A 72 -18.43 4.28 -12.69
N PRO A 73 -19.72 3.96 -12.55
CA PRO A 73 -20.77 4.64 -13.32
C PRO A 73 -20.86 6.15 -13.01
N LYS A 74 -20.13 6.62 -11.99
CA LYS A 74 -20.06 8.02 -11.55
C LYS A 74 -18.76 8.73 -11.93
N LYS A 75 -17.82 8.10 -12.66
CA LYS A 75 -16.46 8.69 -12.91
C LYS A 75 -16.34 9.58 -14.13
N SER A 76 -17.35 9.68 -14.99
CA SER A 76 -17.30 10.55 -16.18
C SER A 76 -17.41 12.05 -15.87
N ALA A 77 -17.37 12.47 -14.60
CA ALA A 77 -17.51 13.87 -14.19
C ALA A 77 -16.31 14.41 -13.37
N ALA A 78 -15.19 13.69 -13.24
CA ALA A 78 -14.07 14.18 -12.42
C ALA A 78 -12.71 13.72 -12.95
N SER A 79 -12.26 14.35 -14.05
CA SER A 79 -10.85 14.44 -14.38
C SER A 79 -10.47 15.91 -14.58
N SER A 80 -10.40 16.66 -13.48
CA SER A 80 -9.48 17.78 -13.36
C SER A 80 -8.70 17.59 -12.07
N GLY A 81 -7.39 17.54 -12.19
CA GLY A 81 -6.51 17.52 -11.03
C GLY A 81 -6.67 18.83 -10.26
N SER A 82 -7.29 18.76 -9.09
CA SER A 82 -6.96 19.59 -7.95
C SER A 82 -7.56 18.96 -6.70
N ALA A 83 -6.82 19.07 -5.61
CA ALA A 83 -6.99 18.41 -4.33
C ALA A 83 -8.39 18.56 -3.70
N SER A 84 -8.62 17.71 -2.70
CA SER A 84 -9.61 17.84 -1.63
C SER A 84 -11.06 17.47 -1.98
N SER A 85 -11.65 16.63 -1.12
CA SER A 85 -13.08 16.69 -0.82
C SER A 85 -13.44 18.18 -0.65
N LYS A 86 -14.26 18.70 -1.58
CA LYS A 86 -14.51 20.12 -1.82
C LYS A 86 -15.24 20.75 -0.63
N TYR A 87 -14.50 21.05 0.44
CA TYR A 87 -14.99 21.89 1.51
C TYR A 87 -15.23 23.28 0.91
N ILE A 88 -16.50 23.69 0.87
CA ILE A 88 -16.89 25.03 0.43
C ILE A 88 -16.85 25.90 1.69
N PHE A 89 -15.84 26.74 1.78
CA PHE A 89 -15.77 27.75 2.84
C PHE A 89 -17.02 28.64 2.78
N LYS A 90 -17.77 28.70 3.90
CA LYS A 90 -18.90 29.61 4.07
C LYS A 90 -18.44 30.78 4.91
N ASN A 91 -18.45 31.99 4.33
CA ASN A 91 -18.18 33.20 5.08
C ASN A 91 -19.45 33.59 5.88
N ARG A 92 -19.61 32.98 7.06
CA ARG A 92 -20.68 33.28 8.02
C ARG A 92 -20.11 33.51 9.42
N PRO A 93 -20.82 34.21 10.31
CA PRO A 93 -20.46 34.26 11.73
C PRO A 93 -20.41 32.86 12.36
N LEU A 94 -19.62 32.72 13.42
CA LEU A 94 -19.57 31.50 14.23
C LEU A 94 -20.90 31.30 14.96
N GLU A 95 -21.41 30.08 14.93
CA GLU A 95 -22.61 29.68 15.68
C GLU A 95 -22.26 29.31 17.12
N GLU A 96 -23.27 29.06 17.95
CA GLU A 96 -23.08 28.65 19.34
C GLU A 96 -22.27 27.34 19.41
N ASN A 97 -21.17 27.37 20.18
CA ASN A 97 -20.19 26.29 20.34
C ASN A 97 -19.20 26.09 19.18
N GLU A 98 -19.17 26.98 18.19
CA GLU A 98 -18.08 27.02 17.21
C GLU A 98 -16.95 27.94 17.69
N VAL A 99 -15.69 27.58 17.39
CA VAL A 99 -14.51 28.36 17.80
C VAL A 99 -13.69 28.79 16.59
N ALA A 100 -13.10 29.99 16.66
CA ALA A 100 -12.30 30.55 15.58
C ALA A 100 -10.92 29.88 15.45
N SER A 101 -10.41 29.33 16.55
CA SER A 101 -9.06 28.77 16.64
C SER A 101 -9.04 27.52 17.51
N ILE A 102 -8.10 26.62 17.19
CA ILE A 102 -7.84 25.40 17.96
C ILE A 102 -7.48 25.73 19.42
N SER A 103 -6.85 26.87 19.69
CA SER A 103 -6.52 27.31 21.06
C SER A 103 -7.75 27.65 21.92
N GLN A 104 -8.89 27.90 21.28
CA GLN A 104 -10.17 28.20 21.96
C GLN A 104 -11.03 26.94 22.18
N LEU A 105 -10.61 25.78 21.68
CA LEU A 105 -11.32 24.51 21.92
C LEU A 105 -11.37 24.19 23.42
N PRO A 106 -12.41 23.48 23.90
CA PRO A 106 -12.41 22.91 25.25
C PRO A 106 -11.18 22.03 25.49
N ALA A 107 -10.66 22.01 26.72
CA ALA A 107 -9.42 21.29 27.07
C ALA A 107 -9.42 19.80 26.68
N ARG A 108 -10.60 19.16 26.65
CA ARG A 108 -10.77 17.75 26.23
C ARG A 108 -10.46 17.51 24.75
N PHE A 109 -10.55 18.55 23.92
CA PHE A 109 -10.28 18.50 22.48
C PHE A 109 -8.95 19.16 22.11
N LYS A 110 -8.22 19.74 23.07
CA LYS A 110 -6.87 20.22 22.85
C LYS A 110 -5.91 19.03 22.87
N LEU A 111 -4.92 19.07 22.00
CA LEU A 111 -3.77 18.17 22.14
C LEU A 111 -3.13 18.43 23.51
N ARG A 112 -2.82 17.37 24.26
CA ARG A 112 -2.02 17.55 25.47
C ARG A 112 -0.61 18.02 25.08
N PRO A 113 -0.02 18.97 25.82
CA PRO A 113 1.40 19.25 25.69
C PRO A 113 2.21 17.96 25.84
N LEU A 114 3.31 17.85 25.09
CA LEU A 114 4.26 16.77 25.25
C LEU A 114 4.98 16.94 26.59
N GLU A 115 5.12 15.85 27.33
CA GLU A 115 5.95 15.83 28.54
C GLU A 115 7.43 15.88 28.16
N GLU A 116 8.29 16.45 29.01
CA GLU A 116 9.73 16.62 28.72
C GLU A 116 10.40 15.28 28.35
N SER A 117 10.01 14.19 29.03
CA SER A 117 10.50 12.85 28.71
C SER A 117 10.10 12.38 27.30
N GLU A 118 8.94 12.78 26.80
CA GLU A 118 8.51 12.44 25.44
C GLU A 118 9.32 13.25 24.41
N ILE A 119 9.62 14.51 24.72
CA ILE A 119 10.45 15.39 23.89
C ILE A 119 11.86 14.82 23.77
N GLU A 120 12.45 14.37 24.88
CA GLU A 120 13.78 13.73 24.90
C GLU A 120 13.82 12.45 24.07
N ILE A 121 12.80 11.58 24.17
CA ILE A 121 12.71 10.34 23.38
C ILE A 121 12.59 10.64 21.87
N ILE A 122 11.76 11.62 21.49
CA ILE A 122 11.59 12.01 20.09
C ILE A 122 12.89 12.57 19.53
N ASN A 123 13.56 13.47 20.28
CA ASN A 123 14.82 14.06 19.86
C ASN A 123 15.99 13.06 19.86
N GLY A 124 15.94 12.06 20.74
CA GLY A 124 16.92 10.97 20.86
C GLY A 124 16.80 9.88 19.79
N GLY A 125 15.77 9.93 18.94
CA GLY A 125 15.55 8.94 17.86
C GLY A 125 14.69 7.74 18.24
N GLY A 126 13.93 7.82 19.35
CA GLY A 126 13.14 6.71 19.88
C GLY A 126 13.97 5.77 20.76
N VAL A 127 13.28 4.87 21.47
CA VAL A 127 13.91 3.75 22.20
C VAL A 127 14.31 2.67 21.21
#